data_AF-A0A6N2WY12-F1
#
_entry.id   AF-A0A6N2WY12-F1
#
_cell.length_a   1.000
_cell.length_b   1.000
_cell.length_c   1.000
_cell.angle_alpha   90.00
_cell.angle_beta   90.00
_cell.angle_gamma   90.00
#
_symmetry.space_group_name_H-M   'P 1'
#
loop_
_entity.id
_entity.type
_entity.pdbx_description
1 polymer ?
#
loop_
_entity_poly.entity_id
_entity_poly.type
_entity_poly.pdbx_seq_one_letter_code
_entity_poly.pdbx_strand_id
1 'polypeptide(L)'
;MLRGEKLTIGFFNEDITNYSCAWIESKTVSAFKYVIFKEDNVYWLMNYLVNGEVEDIDAKPFGIQGEIEEEEDFQLCMLKNFIESKMTVQFSPLPRDGSGFVRAISAFDNGKVIFKLKKTDELLEYLKARDFILL
;
A
#
# COMPACT_ATOMS: atom_id res chain seq x y z
N MET A 1 13.47 8.95 -8.94
CA MET A 1 13.47 9.70 -7.65
C MET A 1 14.89 10.14 -7.29
N LEU A 2 15.45 11.12 -8.00
CA LEU A 2 16.89 11.43 -7.92
C LEU A 2 17.29 12.28 -6.70
N ARG A 3 16.35 12.63 -5.82
CA ARG A 3 16.56 13.55 -4.69
C ARG A 3 16.50 12.88 -3.31
N GLY A 4 16.37 11.54 -3.23
CA GLY A 4 16.25 10.83 -1.95
C GLY A 4 15.02 11.26 -1.15
N GLU A 5 13.90 11.49 -1.84
CA GLU A 5 12.67 11.97 -1.20
C GLU A 5 12.02 10.88 -0.37
N LYS A 6 11.51 11.26 0.80
CA LYS A 6 10.71 10.33 1.61
C LYS A 6 9.29 10.24 1.03
N LEU A 7 8.93 9.07 0.55
CA LEU A 7 7.60 8.84 -0.03
C LEU A 7 6.58 8.50 1.04
N THR A 8 5.35 8.96 0.82
CA THR A 8 4.16 8.40 1.46
C THR A 8 3.38 7.68 0.39
N ILE A 9 3.18 6.38 0.59
CA ILE A 9 2.47 5.52 -0.35
C ILE A 9 1.24 4.95 0.35
N GLY A 10 0.16 4.74 -0.40
CA GLY A 10 -0.71 3.62 -0.09
C GLY A 10 -1.49 3.15 -1.30
N PHE A 11 -2.17 2.02 -1.11
CA PHE A 11 -2.67 1.19 -2.19
C PHE A 11 -4.19 1.23 -2.25
N PHE A 12 -4.74 1.09 -3.46
CA PHE A 12 -6.18 1.09 -3.71
C PHE A 12 -6.50 0.49 -5.09
N ASN A 13 -7.75 0.09 -5.30
CA ASN A 13 -8.29 -0.20 -6.63
C ASN A 13 -8.91 1.06 -7.24
N GLU A 14 -8.65 1.34 -8.51
CA GLU A 14 -9.28 2.46 -9.22
C GLU A 14 -10.78 2.24 -9.43
N ASP A 15 -11.61 3.23 -9.09
CA ASP A 15 -13.08 3.12 -9.08
C ASP A 15 -13.71 2.66 -10.42
N ILE A 16 -13.12 3.04 -11.57
CA ILE A 16 -13.71 2.78 -12.90
C ILE A 16 -13.21 1.47 -13.49
N THR A 17 -11.92 1.19 -13.36
CA THR A 17 -11.23 0.08 -14.04
C THR A 17 -10.95 -1.10 -13.12
N ASN A 18 -11.10 -0.90 -11.80
CA ASN A 18 -10.64 -1.78 -10.73
C ASN A 18 -9.12 -2.03 -10.73
N TYR A 19 -8.33 -1.23 -11.47
CA TYR A 19 -6.89 -1.43 -11.54
C TYR A 19 -6.22 -1.21 -10.19
N SER A 20 -5.30 -2.11 -9.85
CA SER A 20 -4.39 -1.94 -8.72
C SER A 20 -3.57 -0.67 -8.89
N CYS A 21 -3.61 0.20 -7.89
CA CYS A 21 -2.98 1.52 -7.91
C CYS A 21 -2.26 1.82 -6.60
N ALA A 22 -1.28 2.71 -6.68
CA ALA A 22 -0.68 3.39 -5.55
C ALA A 22 -0.95 4.89 -5.65
N TRP A 23 -1.33 5.53 -4.54
CA TRP A 23 -1.19 6.98 -4.42
C TRP A 23 0.20 7.25 -3.86
N ILE A 24 0.94 8.15 -4.48
CA ILE A 24 2.32 8.46 -4.10
C ILE A 24 2.43 9.97 -3.87
N GLU A 25 2.94 10.35 -2.71
CA GLU A 25 3.17 11.74 -2.30
C GLU A 25 4.59 11.88 -1.72
N SER A 26 5.18 13.07 -1.89
CA SER A 26 6.40 13.46 -1.18
C SER A 26 6.27 14.89 -0.65
N LYS A 27 7.31 15.41 0.01
CA LYS A 27 7.33 16.80 0.49
C LYS A 27 7.22 17.83 -0.65
N THR A 28 7.71 17.50 -1.84
CA THR A 28 7.86 18.43 -2.97
C THR A 28 6.93 18.07 -4.13
N VAL A 29 6.36 16.86 -4.11
CA VAL A 29 5.47 16.33 -5.15
C VAL A 29 4.12 16.04 -4.50
N SER A 30 3.08 16.73 -4.99
CA SER A 30 1.70 16.46 -4.60
C SER A 30 1.29 15.03 -4.95
N ALA A 31 0.36 14.48 -4.19
CA ALA A 31 -0.15 13.13 -4.40
C ALA A 31 -0.58 12.90 -5.87
N PHE A 32 -0.08 11.85 -6.47
CA PHE A 32 -0.50 11.40 -7.81
C PHE A 32 -0.81 9.89 -7.80
N LYS A 33 -1.64 9.47 -8.74
CA LYS A 33 -1.96 8.05 -8.97
C LYS A 33 -0.88 7.41 -9.82
N TYR A 34 -0.40 6.26 -9.37
CA TYR A 34 0.48 5.37 -10.10
C TYR A 34 -0.24 4.03 -10.30
N VAL A 35 -0.49 3.66 -11.55
CA VAL A 35 -1.15 2.39 -11.89
C VAL A 35 -0.11 1.27 -11.83
N ILE A 36 -0.45 0.16 -11.17
CA ILE A 36 0.34 -1.06 -11.12
C ILE A 36 -0.03 -1.90 -12.35
N PHE A 37 0.96 -2.14 -13.20
CA PHE A 37 0.79 -2.90 -14.45
C PHE A 37 1.48 -4.27 -14.39
N LYS A 38 2.42 -4.46 -13.45
CA LYS A 38 3.15 -5.70 -13.18
C LYS A 38 3.54 -5.77 -11.71
N GLU A 39 3.66 -6.97 -11.16
CA GLU A 39 4.21 -7.22 -9.81
C GLU A 39 5.55 -6.48 -9.55
N ASP A 40 6.43 -6.39 -10.55
CA ASP A 40 7.71 -5.68 -10.46
C ASP A 40 7.55 -4.21 -10.04
N ASN A 41 6.42 -3.57 -10.38
CA ASN A 41 6.13 -2.19 -9.97
C ASN A 41 6.07 -2.05 -8.46
N VAL A 42 5.45 -3.01 -7.77
CA VAL A 42 5.39 -3.03 -6.31
C VAL A 42 6.78 -3.29 -5.74
N TYR A 43 7.50 -4.26 -6.32
CA TYR A 43 8.89 -4.56 -5.91
C TYR A 43 9.77 -3.30 -5.94
N TRP A 44 9.71 -2.50 -7.01
CA TRP A 44 10.50 -1.28 -7.11
C TRP A 44 10.12 -0.21 -6.10
N LEU A 45 8.82 -0.02 -5.83
CA LEU A 45 8.37 0.88 -4.76
C LEU A 45 8.93 0.42 -3.41
N MET A 46 8.92 -0.88 -3.14
CA MET A 46 9.49 -1.45 -1.92
C MET A 46 11.01 -1.33 -1.87
N ASN A 47 11.71 -1.60 -2.97
CA ASN A 47 13.17 -1.48 -3.04
C ASN A 47 13.62 -0.02 -2.81
N TYR A 48 12.88 0.95 -3.36
CA TYR A 48 13.13 2.35 -3.05
C TYR A 48 12.88 2.66 -1.57
N LEU A 49 11.75 2.23 -1.01
CA LEU A 49 11.43 2.50 0.40
C LEU A 49 12.50 1.94 1.34
N VAL A 50 12.98 0.72 1.09
CA VAL A 50 13.96 0.02 1.92
C VAL A 50 15.39 0.50 1.66
N ASN A 51 15.83 0.52 0.40
CA ASN A 51 17.24 0.73 0.04
C ASN A 51 17.53 2.11 -0.59
N GLY A 52 16.50 2.87 -0.98
CA GLY A 52 16.64 4.14 -1.69
C GLY A 52 17.05 3.97 -3.15
N GLU A 53 17.06 2.73 -3.65
CA GLU A 53 17.48 2.39 -5.00
C GLU A 53 16.42 2.83 -6.01
N VAL A 54 16.89 3.46 -7.08
CA VAL A 54 16.07 3.90 -8.21
C VAL A 54 16.51 3.10 -9.43
N GLU A 55 15.58 2.40 -10.06
CA GLU A 55 15.81 1.81 -11.38
C GLU A 55 15.25 2.71 -12.47
N ASP A 56 15.92 2.68 -13.63
CA ASP A 56 15.44 3.34 -14.84
C ASP A 56 14.31 2.51 -15.41
N ILE A 57 13.09 2.96 -15.12
CA ILE A 57 11.88 2.38 -15.71
C ILE A 57 11.87 2.74 -17.19
N ASP A 58 12.15 1.76 -18.05
CA ASP A 58 11.72 1.76 -19.46
C ASP A 58 10.19 1.56 -19.55
N ALA A 59 9.46 2.21 -18.62
CA ALA A 59 8.02 2.20 -18.52
C ALA A 59 7.48 2.96 -19.73
N LYS A 60 6.68 2.27 -20.53
CA LYS A 60 5.93 2.87 -21.64
C LYS A 60 4.53 3.17 -21.11
N PRO A 61 4.24 4.39 -20.61
CA PRO A 61 2.97 4.69 -19.93
C PRO A 61 1.74 4.70 -20.86
N PHE A 62 1.89 4.33 -22.13
CA PHE A 62 0.83 4.39 -23.13
C PHE A 62 0.42 2.98 -23.57
N GLY A 63 -0.88 2.69 -23.54
CA GLY A 63 -1.45 1.46 -24.08
C GLY A 63 -1.36 0.23 -23.16
N ILE A 64 -1.03 0.40 -21.88
CA ILE A 64 -0.95 -0.71 -20.92
C ILE A 64 -2.25 -0.78 -20.11
N GLN A 65 -2.83 -1.97 -20.00
CA GLN A 65 -3.93 -2.27 -19.08
C GLN A 65 -3.33 -2.57 -17.70
N GLY A 66 -3.88 -1.97 -16.63
CA GLY A 66 -3.45 -2.26 -15.26
C GLY A 66 -3.75 -3.69 -14.87
N GLU A 67 -3.08 -4.20 -13.84
CA GLU A 67 -3.48 -5.46 -13.22
C GLU A 67 -4.87 -5.30 -12.61
N ILE A 68 -5.79 -6.17 -13.03
CA ILE A 68 -7.11 -6.31 -12.42
C ILE A 68 -6.96 -7.38 -11.35
N GLU A 69 -7.08 -6.98 -10.09
CA GLU A 69 -7.31 -7.91 -8.98
C GLU A 69 -8.69 -8.53 -9.19
N GLU A 70 -8.73 -9.86 -9.41
CA GLU A 70 -9.94 -10.53 -9.88
C GLU A 70 -11.01 -10.67 -8.79
N GLU A 71 -10.67 -10.60 -7.49
CA GLU A 71 -11.67 -10.76 -6.41
C GLU A 71 -11.38 -9.98 -5.10
N GLU A 72 -10.18 -9.43 -4.89
CA GLU A 72 -9.75 -8.97 -3.56
C GLU A 72 -9.46 -7.45 -3.50
N ASP A 73 -9.73 -6.81 -2.36
CA ASP A 73 -9.37 -5.40 -2.12
C ASP A 73 -7.83 -5.32 -2.16
N PHE A 74 -7.26 -4.67 -3.17
CA PHE A 74 -5.82 -4.62 -3.38
C PHE A 74 -5.07 -4.07 -2.16
N GLN A 75 -5.68 -3.14 -1.44
CA GLN A 75 -5.09 -2.61 -0.21
C GLN A 75 -5.07 -3.67 0.90
N LEU A 76 -6.07 -4.54 0.97
CA LEU A 76 -6.11 -5.67 1.90
C LEU A 76 -5.04 -6.69 1.54
N CYS A 77 -4.89 -7.05 0.26
CA CYS A 77 -3.83 -7.93 -0.24
C CYS A 77 -2.46 -7.41 0.18
N MET A 78 -2.21 -6.11 -0.04
CA MET A 78 -0.96 -5.48 0.34
C MET A 78 -0.73 -5.52 1.86
N LEU A 79 -1.76 -5.33 2.68
CA LEU A 79 -1.62 -5.47 4.14
C LEU A 79 -1.24 -6.91 4.54
N LYS A 80 -1.95 -7.91 3.97
CA LYS A 80 -1.67 -9.34 4.23
C LYS A 80 -0.23 -9.68 3.82
N ASN A 81 0.20 -9.26 2.64
CA ASN A 81 1.57 -9.45 2.14
C ASN A 81 2.63 -8.84 3.07
N PHE A 82 2.39 -7.65 3.62
CA PHE A 82 3.31 -7.03 4.58
C PHE A 82 3.42 -7.85 5.87
N ILE A 83 2.28 -8.31 6.40
CA ILE A 83 2.24 -9.14 7.61
C ILE A 83 2.93 -10.49 7.39
N GLU A 84 2.65 -11.15 6.27
CA GLU A 84 3.18 -12.47 5.93
C GLU A 84 4.67 -12.43 5.60
N SER A 85 5.12 -11.35 4.98
CA SER A 85 6.55 -11.05 4.76
C SER A 85 7.27 -10.59 6.03
N LYS A 86 6.59 -10.57 7.18
CA LYS A 86 7.12 -10.14 8.49
C LYS A 86 7.65 -8.70 8.48
N MET A 87 7.09 -7.84 7.63
CA MET A 87 7.37 -6.41 7.68
C MET A 87 6.76 -5.82 8.95
N THR A 88 7.41 -4.79 9.50
CA THR A 88 6.90 -4.11 10.70
C THR A 88 5.67 -3.29 10.33
N VAL A 89 4.49 -3.75 10.75
CA VAL A 89 3.21 -3.05 10.58
C VAL A 89 2.71 -2.58 11.94
N GLN A 90 2.58 -1.26 12.11
CA GLN A 90 2.06 -0.64 13.32
C GLN A 90 0.60 -0.27 13.15
N PHE A 91 -0.27 -0.90 13.93
CA PHE A 91 -1.71 -0.60 13.94
C PHE A 91 -2.03 0.55 14.90
N SER A 92 -2.90 1.45 14.47
CA SER A 92 -3.51 2.41 15.39
C SER A 92 -4.46 1.68 16.34
N PRO A 93 -4.50 2.02 17.64
CA PRO A 93 -5.49 1.47 18.56
C PRO A 93 -6.89 1.64 17.99
N LEU A 94 -7.66 0.56 17.94
CA LEU A 94 -9.05 0.64 17.48
C LEU A 94 -9.84 1.44 18.52
N PRO A 95 -10.41 2.62 18.16
CA PRO A 95 -11.29 3.32 19.08
C PRO A 95 -12.51 2.44 19.35
N ARG A 96 -12.99 2.45 20.60
CA ARG A 96 -14.26 1.79 20.96
C ARG A 96 -15.43 2.34 20.15
N ASP A 97 -15.37 3.63 19.79
CA ASP A 97 -16.39 4.34 19.02
C ASP A 97 -15.88 4.77 17.63
N GLY A 98 -16.24 4.03 16.59
CA GLY A 98 -16.77 4.68 15.37
C GLY A 98 -15.86 5.10 14.22
N SER A 99 -14.55 4.83 14.19
CA SER A 99 -13.73 5.27 13.03
C SER A 99 -14.09 4.59 11.70
N GLY A 100 -14.83 3.47 11.70
CA GLY A 100 -15.17 2.69 10.49
C GLY A 100 -13.97 2.07 9.75
N PHE A 101 -12.74 2.39 10.15
CA PHE A 101 -11.51 1.98 9.48
C PHE A 101 -10.50 1.40 10.47
N VAL A 102 -9.77 0.38 10.01
CA VAL A 102 -8.48 -0.02 10.58
C VAL A 102 -7.40 0.83 9.92
N ARG A 103 -6.48 1.37 10.72
CA ARG A 103 -5.35 2.16 10.22
C ARG A 103 -4.05 1.51 10.64
N ALA A 104 -3.12 1.40 9.70
CA ALA A 104 -1.80 0.90 9.97
C ALA A 104 -0.73 1.66 9.17
N ILE A 105 0.50 1.63 9.66
CA ILE A 105 1.65 2.26 9.02
C ILE A 105 2.84 1.29 9.06
N SER A 106 3.54 1.18 7.94
CA SER A 106 4.88 0.58 7.87
C SER A 106 5.87 1.68 7.51
N ALA A 107 6.87 1.90 8.35
CA ALA A 107 7.87 2.94 8.16
C ALA A 107 9.20 2.36 7.65
N PHE A 108 9.85 3.11 6.76
CA PHE A 108 11.12 2.78 6.12
C PHE A 108 12.05 4.00 6.10
N ASP A 109 13.32 3.79 5.78
CA ASP A 109 14.30 4.88 5.74
C ASP A 109 13.93 5.95 4.69
N ASN A 110 13.43 5.50 3.55
CA ASN A 110 13.08 6.35 2.39
C ASN A 110 11.57 6.59 2.25
N GLY A 111 10.78 6.34 3.30
CA GLY A 111 9.35 6.65 3.28
C GLY A 111 8.50 5.79 4.19
N LYS A 112 7.23 5.65 3.83
CA LYS A 112 6.26 4.85 4.57
C LYS A 112 5.12 4.40 3.68
N VAL A 113 4.50 3.29 4.07
CA VAL A 113 3.23 2.82 3.54
C VAL A 113 2.15 3.04 4.59
N ILE A 114 1.02 3.60 4.17
CA ILE A 114 -0.15 3.84 5.01
C ILE A 114 -1.31 2.97 4.53
N PHE A 115 -1.94 2.28 5.47
CA PHE A 115 -3.15 1.51 5.26
C PHE A 115 -4.33 2.19 5.97
N LYS A 116 -5.44 2.33 5.26
CA LYS A 116 -6.73 2.79 5.79
C LYS A 116 -7.85 1.93 5.18
N LEU A 117 -8.07 0.78 5.79
CA LEU A 117 -9.01 -0.23 5.33
C LEU A 117 -10.34 -0.12 6.06
N LYS A 118 -11.46 -0.26 5.34
CA LYS A 118 -12.78 -0.35 5.98
C LYS A 118 -12.80 -1.56 6.90
N LYS A 119 -13.47 -1.45 8.04
CA LYS A 119 -13.71 -2.61 8.93
C LYS A 119 -14.70 -3.55 8.25
N THR A 120 -14.18 -4.60 7.62
CA THR A 120 -14.93 -5.75 7.13
C THR A 120 -14.75 -6.93 8.09
N ASP A 121 -15.69 -7.86 8.10
CA ASP A 121 -15.57 -9.07 8.93
C ASP A 121 -14.30 -9.84 8.56
N GLU A 122 -14.00 -9.96 7.27
CA GLU A 122 -12.78 -10.58 6.75
C GLU A 122 -11.50 -9.96 7.34
N LEU A 123 -11.39 -8.63 7.30
CA LEU A 123 -10.22 -7.93 7.84
C LEU A 123 -10.09 -8.15 9.35
N LEU A 124 -11.21 -8.03 10.08
CA LEU A 124 -11.20 -8.16 11.53
C LEU A 124 -10.86 -9.59 11.96
N GLU A 125 -11.41 -10.60 11.29
CA GLU A 125 -11.09 -12.01 11.53
C GLU A 125 -9.62 -12.31 11.21
N TYR A 126 -9.11 -11.83 10.07
CA TYR A 126 -7.71 -12.00 9.67
C TYR A 126 -6.74 -11.44 10.72
N LEU A 127 -7.01 -10.22 11.22
CA LEU A 127 -6.18 -9.55 12.21
C LEU A 127 -6.31 -10.18 13.61
N LYS A 128 -7.51 -10.59 14.02
CA LYS A 128 -7.77 -11.25 15.30
C LYS A 128 -7.06 -12.60 15.37
N ALA A 129 -7.09 -13.38 14.29
CA ALA A 129 -6.41 -14.68 14.21
C ALA A 129 -4.88 -14.60 14.38
N ARG A 130 -4.31 -13.40 14.29
CA ARG A 130 -2.87 -13.12 14.37
C ARG A 130 -2.50 -12.18 15.52
N ASP A 131 -3.42 -11.96 16.46
CA ASP A 131 -3.24 -11.12 17.65
C ASP A 131 -2.86 -9.65 17.39
N PHE A 132 -3.13 -9.12 16.19
CA PHE A 132 -2.86 -7.70 15.87
C PHE A 132 -3.86 -6.74 16.51
N ILE A 133 -5.05 -7.24 16.82
CA ILE A 133 -6.13 -6.48 17.45
C ILE A 133 -6.70 -7.29 18.61
N LEU A 134 -6.95 -6.62 19.73
CA LEU A 134 -7.76 -7.14 20.82
C LEU A 134 -9.17 -6.56 20.63
N LEU A 135 -10.12 -7.42 20.27
CA LEU A 135 -11.55 -7.09 20.22
C LEU A 135 -12.20 -7.41 21.57
#